data_AF-E2BTM4-F1
#
_entry.id   AF-E2BTM4-F1
#
_cell.length_a   1.000
_cell.length_b   1.000
_cell.length_c   1.000
_cell.angle_alpha   90.00
_cell.angle_beta   90.00
_cell.angle_gamma   90.00
#
_symmetry.space_group_name_H-M   'P 1'
#
loop_
_entity.id
_entity.type
_entity.pdbx_description
1 polymer ?
#
loop_
_entity_poly.entity_id
_entity_poly.type
_entity_poly.pdbx_seq_one_letter_code
_entity_poly.pdbx_strand_id
1 'polypeptide(L)' 'STVLKTMECFKEIGSVNNCPKSGRPAINEEKQLDVLQTFIEGPNSTINRAAQTHDIAPKSVWRILKKNK' A
#
# COMPACT_ATOMS: atom_id res chain seq x y z
N SER A 1 1.19 25.57 -20.72
CA SER A 1 0.88 26.66 -19.77
C SER A 1 0.39 26.06 -18.46
N THR A 2 0.91 26.51 -17.32
CA THR A 2 0.57 26.02 -15.97
C THR A 2 -0.92 26.24 -15.65
N VAL A 3 -1.49 27.34 -16.16
CA VAL A 3 -2.89 27.75 -15.93
C VAL A 3 -3.89 26.75 -16.52
N LEU A 4 -3.63 26.21 -17.72
CA LEU A 4 -4.51 25.23 -18.36
C LEU A 4 -4.61 23.93 -17.55
N LYS A 5 -3.47 23.44 -17.05
CA LYS A 5 -3.42 22.24 -16.20
C LYS A 5 -4.17 22.43 -14.88
N THR A 6 -4.07 23.62 -14.28
CA THR A 6 -4.83 23.95 -13.07
C THR A 6 -6.33 24.01 -13.35
N MET A 7 -6.76 24.55 -14.50
CA MET A 7 -8.17 24.56 -14.90
C MET A 7 -8.73 23.15 -15.15
N GLU A 8 -7.97 22.26 -15.77
CA GLU A 8 -8.36 20.87 -15.98
C GLU A 8 -8.47 20.10 -14.65
N CYS A 9 -7.46 20.21 -13.76
CA CYS A 9 -7.52 19.63 -12.42
C CYS A 9 -8.71 20.16 -11.61
N PHE A 10 -9.03 21.44 -11.71
CA PHE A 10 -10.19 22.02 -11.04
C PHE A 10 -11.52 21.46 -11.59
N LYS A 11 -11.62 21.22 -12.90
CA LYS A 11 -12.81 20.60 -13.49
C LYS A 11 -13.00 19.14 -13.03
N GLU A 12 -11.91 18.40 -12.84
CA GLU A 12 -11.95 16.99 -12.44
C GLU A 12 -12.15 16.80 -10.92
N ILE A 13 -11.45 17.58 -10.10
CA ILE A 13 -11.35 17.37 -8.64
C ILE A 13 -12.15 18.43 -7.86
N GLY A 14 -12.52 19.55 -8.50
CA GLY A 14 -13.20 20.66 -7.84
C GLY A 14 -12.29 21.50 -6.94
N SER A 15 -10.97 21.31 -7.02
CA SER A 15 -10.00 21.99 -6.18
C SER A 15 -8.81 22.55 -6.98
N VAL A 16 -8.33 23.72 -6.57
CA VAL A 16 -7.12 24.36 -7.12
C VAL A 16 -5.86 23.88 -6.39
N ASN A 17 -6.01 23.14 -5.30
CA ASN A 17 -4.89 22.55 -4.57
C ASN A 17 -4.21 21.46 -5.40
N ASN A 18 -2.92 21.24 -5.12
CA ASN A 18 -2.19 20.15 -5.74
C ASN A 18 -2.87 18.81 -5.46
N CYS A 19 -3.01 18.00 -6.50
CA CYS A 19 -3.49 16.63 -6.36
C CYS A 19 -2.57 15.85 -5.40
N PRO A 20 -3.11 14.96 -4.57
CA PRO A 20 -2.27 14.03 -3.83
C PRO A 20 -1.42 13.27 -4.83
N LYS A 21 -0.09 13.39 -4.71
CA LYS A 21 0.83 12.69 -5.60
C LYS A 21 0.56 11.20 -5.47
N SER A 22 0.34 10.51 -6.60
CA SER A 22 0.21 9.06 -6.58
C SER A 22 1.50 8.48 -6.00
N GLY A 23 1.42 7.94 -4.80
CA GLY A 23 2.53 7.22 -4.19
C GLY A 23 2.86 5.95 -4.97
N ARG A 24 3.88 5.21 -4.53
CA ARG A 24 4.12 3.86 -5.06
C ARG A 24 2.86 3.01 -4.89
N PRO A 25 2.55 2.10 -5.83
CA PRO A 25 1.41 1.21 -5.70
C PRO A 25 1.49 0.49 -4.35
N ALA A 26 0.42 0.64 -3.57
CA ALA A 26 0.26 -0.12 -2.34
C ALA A 26 0.11 -1.61 -2.70
N ILE A 27 0.60 -2.49 -1.84
CA ILE A 27 0.23 -3.91 -1.95
C ILE A 27 -1.28 -4.00 -1.78
N ASN A 28 -1.92 -4.78 -2.66
CA ASN A 28 -3.36 -5.05 -2.63
C ASN A 28 -3.81 -5.37 -1.20
N GLU A 29 -4.93 -4.78 -0.79
CA GLU A 29 -5.44 -4.92 0.59
C GLU A 29 -5.69 -6.38 0.97
N GLU A 30 -6.19 -7.19 0.03
CA GLU A 30 -6.37 -8.64 0.18
C GLU A 30 -5.07 -9.35 0.60
N LYS A 31 -3.98 -9.09 -0.12
CA LYS A 31 -2.66 -9.67 0.20
C LYS A 31 -2.15 -9.21 1.57
N GLN A 32 -2.51 -8.01 2.03
CA GLN A 32 -2.14 -7.56 3.37
C GLN A 32 -2.90 -8.35 4.44
N LEU A 33 -4.19 -8.63 4.22
CA LEU A 33 -5.01 -9.43 5.12
C LEU A 33 -4.49 -10.87 5.24
N ASP A 34 -4.18 -11.51 4.11
CA ASP A 34 -3.65 -12.88 4.11
C ASP A 34 -2.33 -13.00 4.87
N VAL A 35 -1.45 -12.00 4.71
CA VAL A 35 -0.20 -11.91 5.49
C VAL A 35 -0.51 -11.81 6.98
N LEU A 36 -1.41 -10.93 7.39
CA LEU A 36 -1.76 -10.77 8.81
C LEU A 36 -2.37 -12.05 9.39
N GLN A 37 -3.28 -12.69 8.67
CA GLN A 37 -3.92 -13.94 9.08
C GLN A 37 -2.89 -15.06 9.31
N THR A 38 -1.86 -15.14 8.45
CA THR A 38 -0.77 -16.12 8.62
C THR A 38 -0.05 -15.99 9.97
N PHE A 39 0.14 -14.77 10.47
CA PHE A 39 0.77 -14.53 11.78
C PHE A 39 -0.20 -14.67 12.95
N ILE A 40 -1.51 -14.55 12.72
CA ILE A 40 -2.54 -14.87 13.71
C ILE A 40 -2.63 -16.39 13.90
N GLU A 41 -2.69 -17.16 12.82
CA GLU A 41 -2.76 -18.63 12.84
C GLU A 41 -1.44 -19.27 13.30
N GLY A 42 -0.31 -18.66 12.91
CA GLY A 42 1.02 -19.13 13.24
C GLY A 42 1.89 -18.00 13.80
N PRO A 43 1.82 -17.69 15.11
CA PRO A 43 2.58 -16.58 15.69
C PRO A 43 4.11 -16.75 15.61
N ASN A 44 4.58 -17.99 15.45
CA ASN A 44 6.00 -18.32 15.29
C ASN A 44 6.47 -18.32 13.82
N SER A 45 5.61 -17.95 12.88
CA SER A 45 5.96 -17.85 11.46
C SER A 45 7.05 -16.80 11.25
N THR A 46 7.98 -17.06 10.33
CA THR A 46 9.02 -16.09 9.98
C THR A 46 8.57 -15.20 8.83
N ILE A 47 9.09 -13.96 8.80
CA ILE A 47 8.82 -12.99 7.72
C ILE A 47 9.19 -13.58 6.36
N ASN A 48 10.31 -14.30 6.27
CA ASN A 48 10.74 -14.92 5.01
C ASN A 48 9.80 -16.04 4.55
N ARG A 49 9.23 -16.82 5.48
CA ARG A 49 8.26 -17.85 5.14
C ARG A 49 6.97 -17.24 4.61
N ALA A 50 6.43 -16.22 5.29
CA ALA A 50 5.22 -15.51 4.83
C ALA A 50 5.45 -14.79 3.49
N ALA A 51 6.63 -14.21 3.29
CA ALA A 51 7.04 -13.60 2.03
C ALA A 51 7.03 -14.59 0.86
N GLN A 52 7.53 -15.81 1.08
CA GLN A 52 7.50 -16.88 0.08
C GLN A 52 6.09 -17.38 -0.19
N THR A 53 5.27 -17.59 0.84
CA THR A 53 3.89 -18.08 0.69
C THR A 53 3.03 -17.16 -0.15
N HIS A 54 3.17 -15.84 0.04
CA HIS A 54 2.29 -14.85 -0.57
C HIS A 54 2.88 -14.16 -1.82
N ASP A 55 4.10 -14.57 -2.22
CA ASP A 55 4.90 -13.95 -3.26
C ASP A 55 5.03 -12.42 -3.07
N ILE A 56 5.55 -12.05 -1.89
CA ILE A 56 5.72 -10.65 -1.46
C ILE A 56 7.16 -10.45 -1.00
N ALA A 57 7.75 -9.30 -1.31
CA ALA A 57 9.06 -8.95 -0.79
C ALA A 57 9.07 -8.96 0.77
N PRO A 58 10.08 -9.57 1.44
CA PRO A 58 10.15 -9.62 2.90
C PRO A 58 10.06 -8.25 3.58
N LYS A 59 10.62 -7.22 2.95
CA LYS A 59 10.57 -5.82 3.43
C LYS A 59 9.15 -5.26 3.47
N SER A 60 8.29 -5.73 2.56
CA SER A 60 6.88 -5.35 2.54
C SER A 60 6.08 -6.06 3.62
N VAL A 61 6.32 -7.36 3.84
CA VAL A 61 5.73 -8.11 4.97
C VAL A 61 6.08 -7.43 6.30
N TRP A 62 7.35 -7.07 6.50
CA TRP A 62 7.78 -6.32 7.68
C TRP A 62 7.05 -4.98 7.84
N ARG A 63 6.84 -4.24 6.74
CA ARG A 63 6.10 -2.98 6.75
C ARG A 63 4.63 -3.17 7.11
N ILE A 64 3.99 -4.21 6.57
CA ILE A 64 2.59 -4.57 6.88
C ILE A 64 2.45 -4.88 8.37
N LEU A 65 3.32 -5.74 8.91
CA LEU A 65 3.31 -6.07 10.34
C LEU A 65 3.56 -4.85 11.22
N LYS A 66 4.52 -3.98 10.86
CA LYS A 66 4.81 -2.77 11.63
C LYS A 66 3.66 -1.75 11.63
N LYS A 67 2.89 -1.67 10.54
CA LYS A 67 1.76 -0.75 10.40
C LYS A 67 0.52 -1.20 11.17
N ASN A 68 0.37 -2.51 11.36
CA ASN A 68 -0.79 -3.15 12.00
C ASN A 68 -0.46 -3.74 13.39
N LYS A 69 0.65 -3.31 13.99
CA LYS A 69 1.00 -3.64 15.37
C LYS A 69 0.41 -2.59 16.30
#